data_AF-A0A3L9Z084-F1
#
_entry.id   AF-A0A3L9Z084-F1
#
_cell.length_a   1.000
_cell.length_b   1.000
_cell.length_c   1.000
_cell.angle_alpha   90.00
_cell.angle_beta   90.00
_cell.angle_gamma   90.00
#
_symmetry.space_group_name_H-M   'P 1'
#
loop_
_entity.id
_entity.type
_entity.pdbx_description
1 polymer ?
#
loop_
_entity_poly.entity_id
_entity_poly.type
_entity_poly.pdbx_seq_one_letter_code
_entity_poly.pdbx_strand_id
1 'polypeptide(L)'
;MKLFSPKLNLSCLLILCASLLISCTDFATDDRKSVQLILKKDDKTYLFSRLGTMITNNKLDKNESPTTVQSTSIVVKENQLYTEPQHIKSIANLISGNYVIHDHQEKIFDGYISDGKHKVYNKKYVNEHSEKFGEMISIANIYLTDTDQTRKYHISWQRSPNQIPITNCIEMALWVDKSYKPGERTTARDNFIMINLNDLVEFYNSNVKLDYVEEDKVLYFIVD
;
A
#
# COMPACT_ATOMS: atom_id res chain seq x y z
N MET A 1 -43.23 64.95 -7.06
CA MET A 1 -43.05 63.49 -7.11
C MET A 1 -41.61 63.20 -7.52
N LYS A 2 -40.72 62.91 -6.56
CA LYS A 2 -39.31 62.56 -6.84
C LYS A 2 -39.14 61.06 -6.59
N LEU A 3 -38.83 60.32 -7.65
CA LEU A 3 -38.50 58.90 -7.62
C LEU A 3 -37.05 58.73 -7.11
N PHE A 4 -36.88 57.87 -6.10
CA PHE A 4 -35.59 57.39 -5.63
C PHE A 4 -35.03 56.34 -6.61
N SER A 5 -33.79 56.51 -7.05
CA SER A 5 -32.99 55.41 -7.62
C SER A 5 -31.88 55.03 -6.64
N PRO A 6 -31.66 53.74 -6.35
CA PRO A 6 -30.48 53.32 -5.61
C PRO A 6 -29.31 53.15 -6.58
N LYS A 7 -28.21 53.86 -6.31
CA LYS A 7 -26.91 53.60 -6.94
C LYS A 7 -26.36 52.31 -6.35
N LEU A 8 -26.39 51.23 -7.13
CA LEU A 8 -25.65 50.00 -6.81
C LEU A 8 -24.15 50.31 -6.90
N ASN A 9 -23.44 50.19 -5.78
CA ASN A 9 -22.00 50.40 -5.70
C ASN A 9 -21.26 49.26 -6.41
N LEU A 10 -20.66 49.57 -7.55
CA LEU A 10 -19.92 48.66 -8.43
C LEU A 10 -18.67 48.02 -7.77
N SER A 11 -18.22 48.53 -6.62
CA SER A 11 -16.99 48.06 -5.95
C SER A 11 -17.13 46.77 -5.15
N CYS A 12 -18.34 46.29 -4.82
CA CYS A 12 -18.50 45.01 -4.11
C CYS A 12 -18.45 43.78 -5.04
N LEU A 13 -18.63 43.94 -6.35
CA LEU A 13 -18.67 42.81 -7.28
C LEU A 13 -17.27 42.33 -7.70
N LEU A 14 -16.25 43.18 -7.62
CA LEU A 14 -14.88 42.85 -8.03
C LEU A 14 -14.07 42.10 -6.94
N ILE A 15 -14.46 42.19 -5.67
CA ILE A 15 -13.75 41.50 -4.58
C ILE A 15 -14.22 40.05 -4.42
N LEU A 16 -15.45 39.72 -4.84
CA LEU A 16 -15.94 38.33 -4.81
C LEU A 16 -15.34 37.44 -5.92
N CYS A 17 -14.89 38.00 -7.04
CA CYS A 17 -14.26 37.21 -8.11
C CYS A 17 -12.78 36.90 -7.86
N ALA A 18 -12.09 37.66 -7.00
CA ALA A 18 -10.68 37.43 -6.69
C ALA A 18 -10.45 36.32 -5.65
N SER A 19 -11.43 36.03 -4.79
CA SER A 19 -11.37 34.91 -3.83
C SER A 19 -11.80 33.56 -4.41
N LEU A 20 -12.34 33.53 -5.65
CA LEU A 20 -12.73 32.31 -6.37
C LEU A 20 -11.63 31.75 -7.28
N LEU A 21 -10.47 32.40 -7.38
CA LEU A 21 -9.33 31.93 -8.21
C LEU A 21 -8.21 31.25 -7.39
N ILE A 22 -8.42 31.02 -6.09
CA ILE A 22 -7.54 30.19 -5.25
C ILE A 22 -8.12 28.77 -5.08
N SER A 23 -9.07 28.37 -5.93
CA SER A 23 -9.56 26.99 -5.98
C SER A 23 -8.69 26.15 -6.92
N CYS A 24 -7.97 25.20 -6.32
CA CYS A 24 -7.51 23.95 -6.92
C CYS A 24 -6.45 24.06 -8.03
N THR A 25 -5.23 24.47 -7.68
CA THR A 25 -4.07 23.74 -8.24
C THR A 25 -3.88 22.47 -7.43
N ASP A 26 -4.81 21.51 -7.59
CA ASP A 26 -4.55 20.13 -7.21
C ASP A 26 -3.47 19.62 -8.17
N PHE A 27 -2.21 19.94 -7.87
CA PHE A 27 -1.10 19.22 -8.46
C PHE A 27 -1.33 17.76 -8.07
N ALA A 28 -1.63 16.93 -9.06
CA ALA A 28 -1.80 15.50 -8.84
C ALA A 28 -0.55 15.00 -8.10
N THR A 29 -0.72 14.60 -6.84
CA THR A 29 0.33 13.97 -6.04
C THR A 29 0.30 12.48 -6.31
N ASP A 30 1.44 11.79 -6.17
CA ASP A 30 1.48 10.33 -6.29
C ASP A 30 0.46 9.70 -5.31
N ASP A 31 -0.50 8.95 -5.85
CA ASP A 31 -1.54 8.27 -5.07
C ASP A 31 -0.94 7.19 -4.17
N ARG A 32 0.27 6.70 -4.49
CA ARG A 32 0.97 5.69 -3.70
C ARG A 32 1.63 6.32 -2.49
N LYS A 33 1.32 5.76 -1.33
CA LYS A 33 1.92 6.12 -0.05
C LYS A 33 3.00 5.10 0.30
N SER A 34 4.22 5.60 0.44
CA SER A 34 5.37 4.82 0.92
C SER A 34 5.31 4.75 2.44
N VAL A 35 5.06 3.55 3.00
CA VAL A 35 4.80 3.33 4.43
C VAL A 35 5.78 2.36 5.09
N GLN A 36 6.02 2.56 6.38
CA GLN A 36 6.58 1.55 7.27
C GLN A 36 5.45 0.63 7.77
N LEU A 37 5.77 -0.64 8.01
CA LEU A 37 4.81 -1.59 8.59
C LEU A 37 5.11 -1.73 10.09
N ILE A 38 4.10 -1.53 10.93
CA ILE A 38 4.22 -1.62 12.38
C ILE A 38 3.17 -2.58 12.93
N LEU A 39 3.57 -3.50 13.80
CA LEU A 39 2.65 -4.32 14.58
C LEU A 39 2.42 -3.67 15.94
N LYS A 40 1.17 -3.47 16.32
CA LYS A 40 0.77 -3.15 17.70
C LYS A 40 0.11 -4.39 18.30
N LYS A 41 0.67 -4.88 19.41
CA LYS A 41 0.21 -6.09 20.09
C LYS A 41 0.54 -6.01 21.58
N ASP A 42 -0.42 -6.31 22.46
CA ASP A 42 -0.23 -6.32 23.92
C ASP A 42 0.42 -5.02 24.45
N ASP A 43 -0.09 -3.86 24.03
CA ASP A 43 0.44 -2.50 24.31
C ASP A 43 1.87 -2.22 23.81
N LYS A 44 2.50 -3.16 23.11
CA LYS A 44 3.83 -3.00 22.51
C LYS A 44 3.75 -2.68 21.02
N THR A 45 4.76 -1.95 20.55
CA THR A 45 4.91 -1.51 19.17
C THR A 45 6.16 -2.13 18.57
N TYR A 46 6.03 -2.78 17.41
CA TYR A 46 7.14 -3.47 16.75
C TYR A 46 7.29 -3.03 15.29
N LEU A 47 8.52 -2.67 14.90
CA LEU A 47 8.84 -2.24 13.55
C LEU A 47 9.20 -3.43 12.65
N PHE A 48 8.62 -3.49 11.45
CA PHE A 48 8.93 -4.55 10.50
C PHE A 48 10.33 -4.45 9.89
N SER A 49 11.11 -5.51 10.06
CA SER A 49 12.43 -5.72 9.47
C SER A 49 12.35 -6.65 8.26
N ARG A 50 12.69 -6.11 7.09
CA ARG A 50 12.80 -6.86 5.82
C ARG A 50 14.07 -7.71 5.72
N LEU A 51 15.01 -7.59 6.66
CA LEU A 51 16.27 -8.34 6.65
C LEU A 51 16.08 -9.83 6.98
N GLY A 52 14.89 -10.21 7.46
CA GLY A 52 14.60 -11.56 7.92
C GLY A 52 15.17 -11.84 9.31
N THR A 53 14.73 -12.95 9.91
CA THR A 53 15.02 -13.30 11.31
C THR A 53 16.52 -13.39 11.60
N MET A 54 17.29 -14.09 10.75
CA MET A 54 18.71 -14.36 10.99
C MET A 54 19.55 -13.07 11.01
N ILE A 55 19.36 -12.19 10.03
CA ILE A 55 20.13 -10.94 9.95
C ILE A 55 19.69 -9.97 11.06
N THR A 56 18.39 -9.93 11.36
CA THR A 56 17.83 -9.11 12.45
C THR A 56 18.46 -9.52 13.78
N ASN A 57 18.47 -10.81 14.13
CA ASN A 57 19.11 -11.31 15.35
C ASN A 57 20.60 -10.96 15.39
N ASN A 58 21.33 -11.23 14.31
CA ASN A 58 22.77 -10.93 14.25
C ASN A 58 23.11 -9.44 14.45
N LYS A 59 22.19 -8.53 14.11
CA LYS A 59 22.33 -7.08 14.33
C LYS A 59 22.04 -6.74 15.79
N LEU A 60 20.93 -7.25 16.33
CA LEU A 60 20.52 -7.03 17.71
C LEU A 60 21.52 -7.61 18.72
N ASP A 61 22.08 -8.79 18.44
CA ASP A 61 23.13 -9.43 19.25
C ASP A 61 24.42 -8.58 19.33
N LYS A 62 24.63 -7.71 18.34
CA LYS A 62 25.74 -6.73 18.30
C LYS A 62 25.35 -5.36 18.84
N ASN A 63 24.15 -5.24 19.41
CA ASN A 63 23.58 -3.97 19.86
C ASN A 63 23.50 -2.92 18.74
N GLU A 64 23.21 -3.37 17.52
CA GLU A 64 23.00 -2.53 16.33
C GLU A 64 21.54 -2.58 15.89
N SER A 65 20.94 -1.43 15.58
CA SER A 65 19.60 -1.36 15.01
C SER A 65 19.57 -1.93 13.57
N PRO A 66 18.68 -2.91 13.27
CA PRO A 66 18.41 -3.37 11.91
C PRO A 66 18.03 -2.20 10.98
N THR A 67 18.62 -2.17 9.78
CA THR A 67 18.31 -1.14 8.79
C THR A 67 16.92 -1.37 8.18
N THR A 68 16.02 -0.37 8.28
CA THR A 68 14.61 -0.45 7.83
C THR A 68 14.29 0.40 6.59
N VAL A 69 15.30 0.73 5.77
CA VAL A 69 15.22 1.70 4.66
C VAL A 69 14.19 1.35 3.58
N GLN A 70 13.71 0.10 3.51
CA GLN A 70 12.76 -0.32 2.48
C GLN A 70 11.31 -0.19 2.95
N SER A 71 10.57 0.72 2.33
CA SER A 71 9.14 0.94 2.56
C SER A 71 8.25 0.04 1.70
N THR A 72 7.01 -0.12 2.14
CA THR A 72 5.89 -0.77 1.43
C THR A 72 5.08 0.31 0.74
N SER A 73 4.56 0.05 -0.47
CA SER A 73 3.60 0.97 -1.10
C SER A 73 2.17 0.52 -0.82
N ILE A 74 1.33 1.47 -0.41
CA ILE A 74 -0.13 1.29 -0.31
C ILE A 74 -0.84 2.42 -1.06
N VAL A 75 -2.12 2.22 -1.35
CA VAL A 75 -3.04 3.25 -1.84
C VAL A 75 -4.25 3.28 -0.93
N VAL A 76 -4.68 4.49 -0.56
CA VAL A 76 -5.93 4.71 0.18
C VAL A 76 -6.94 5.27 -0.81
N LYS A 77 -8.04 4.55 -1.03
CA LYS A 77 -9.10 4.99 -1.94
C LYS A 77 -10.44 4.58 -1.39
N GLU A 78 -11.37 5.52 -1.30
CA GLU A 78 -12.74 5.27 -0.79
C GLU A 78 -12.72 4.55 0.57
N ASN A 79 -11.85 5.00 1.48
CA ASN A 79 -11.62 4.41 2.81
C ASN A 79 -11.19 2.93 2.81
N GLN A 80 -10.69 2.42 1.69
CA GLN A 80 -10.12 1.10 1.56
C GLN A 80 -8.61 1.18 1.31
N LEU A 81 -7.91 0.15 1.77
CA LEU A 81 -6.47 0.02 1.63
C LEU A 81 -6.14 -0.98 0.53
N TYR A 82 -5.28 -0.56 -0.38
CA TYR A 82 -4.83 -1.36 -1.50
C TYR A 82 -3.31 -1.45 -1.52
N THR A 83 -2.79 -2.50 -2.15
CA THR A 83 -1.35 -2.62 -2.42
C THR A 83 -1.09 -3.29 -3.76
N GLU A 84 0.08 -3.01 -4.36
CA GLU A 84 0.54 -3.72 -5.54
C GLU A 84 1.05 -5.13 -5.19
N PRO A 85 0.95 -6.12 -6.11
CA PRO A 85 1.34 -7.49 -5.86
C PRO A 85 2.78 -7.72 -5.36
N GLN A 86 3.75 -6.85 -5.68
CA GLN A 86 5.13 -7.01 -5.16
C GLN A 86 5.25 -6.80 -3.64
N HIS A 87 4.28 -6.14 -3.02
CA HIS A 87 4.32 -5.78 -1.61
C HIS A 87 3.52 -6.73 -0.71
N ILE A 88 2.71 -7.60 -1.31
CA ILE A 88 1.72 -8.40 -0.58
C ILE A 88 2.34 -9.43 0.38
N LYS A 89 3.55 -9.92 0.10
CA LYS A 89 4.18 -10.99 0.91
C LYS A 89 4.28 -10.61 2.39
N SER A 90 4.89 -9.45 2.68
CA SER A 90 5.08 -9.00 4.06
C SER A 90 3.76 -8.65 4.74
N ILE A 91 2.82 -8.07 4.00
CA ILE A 91 1.48 -7.75 4.52
C ILE A 91 0.73 -9.04 4.89
N ALA A 92 0.72 -10.04 4.01
CA ALA A 92 0.07 -11.33 4.26
C ALA A 92 0.70 -12.05 5.46
N ASN A 93 2.03 -12.01 5.63
CA ASN A 93 2.70 -12.53 6.82
C ASN A 93 2.20 -11.86 8.11
N LEU A 94 2.02 -10.54 8.11
CA LEU A 94 1.54 -9.81 9.29
C LEU A 94 0.07 -10.10 9.60
N ILE A 95 -0.81 -10.05 8.59
CA ILE A 95 -2.25 -10.32 8.78
C ILE A 95 -2.49 -11.76 9.26
N SER A 96 -1.74 -12.73 8.73
CA SER A 96 -1.86 -14.14 9.08
C SER A 96 -1.26 -14.54 10.43
N GLY A 97 -0.59 -13.61 11.13
CA GLY A 97 0.15 -13.94 12.35
C GLY A 97 1.46 -14.69 12.11
N ASN A 98 1.92 -14.83 10.85
CA ASN A 98 3.17 -15.50 10.51
C ASN A 98 4.35 -14.53 10.57
N TYR A 99 4.74 -14.16 11.79
CA TYR A 99 5.89 -13.30 12.07
C TYR A 99 6.68 -13.80 13.29
N VAL A 100 7.92 -13.32 13.42
CA VAL A 100 8.77 -13.52 14.60
C VAL A 100 8.99 -12.18 15.27
N ILE A 101 8.72 -12.10 16.57
CA ILE A 101 8.99 -10.94 17.42
C ILE A 101 10.44 -11.00 17.90
N HIS A 102 11.11 -9.84 17.88
CA HIS A 102 12.45 -9.59 18.38
C HIS A 102 12.38 -8.45 19.39
N ASP A 103 12.21 -8.77 20.66
CA ASP A 103 12.15 -7.75 21.71
C ASP A 103 13.50 -7.02 21.80
N HIS A 104 13.48 -5.71 21.60
CA HIS A 104 14.65 -4.85 21.69
C HIS A 104 14.18 -3.41 21.87
N GLN A 105 14.33 -2.85 23.07
CA GLN A 105 13.82 -1.52 23.35
C GLN A 105 14.57 -0.45 22.55
N GLU A 106 13.86 0.18 21.64
CA GLU A 106 14.31 1.38 20.94
C GLU A 106 13.61 2.61 21.52
N LYS A 107 14.00 3.79 21.06
CA LYS A 107 13.47 5.05 21.59
C LYS A 107 11.96 5.22 21.43
N ILE A 108 11.40 4.66 20.35
CA ILE A 108 10.02 4.91 19.91
C ILE A 108 9.22 3.62 19.63
N PHE A 109 9.83 2.45 19.82
CA PHE A 109 9.18 1.15 19.66
C PHE A 109 9.90 0.10 20.52
N ASP A 110 9.24 -1.02 20.78
CA ASP A 110 9.63 -2.04 21.78
C ASP A 110 10.39 -3.22 21.17
N GLY A 111 10.51 -3.24 19.85
CA GLY A 111 11.31 -4.22 19.14
C GLY A 111 11.06 -4.24 17.65
N TYR A 112 11.47 -5.35 17.06
CA TYR A 112 11.32 -5.62 15.63
C TYR A 112 10.45 -6.85 15.39
N ILE A 113 9.88 -6.92 14.21
CA ILE A 113 9.25 -8.14 13.69
C ILE A 113 9.86 -8.51 12.35
N SER A 114 9.95 -9.79 12.06
CA SER A 114 10.36 -10.29 10.74
C SER A 114 9.36 -11.32 10.23
N ASP A 115 9.42 -11.63 8.92
CA ASP A 115 8.67 -12.75 8.33
C ASP A 115 8.83 -14.04 9.17
N GLY A 116 7.71 -14.76 9.37
CA GLY A 116 7.70 -16.06 10.03
C GLY A 116 8.17 -17.20 9.13
N LYS A 117 8.16 -18.42 9.68
CA LYS A 117 8.67 -19.62 8.99
C LYS A 117 7.62 -20.31 8.11
N HIS A 118 6.33 -20.07 8.35
CA HIS A 118 5.28 -20.72 7.56
C HIS A 118 5.25 -20.17 6.14
N LYS A 119 4.97 -21.04 5.16
CA LYS A 119 4.86 -20.64 3.75
C LYS A 119 3.44 -20.15 3.47
N VAL A 120 3.10 -18.95 3.93
CA VAL A 120 1.77 -18.34 3.71
C VAL A 120 1.64 -17.63 2.36
N TYR A 121 2.73 -17.52 1.60
CA TYR A 121 2.80 -16.82 0.32
C TYR A 121 3.59 -17.62 -0.71
N ASN A 122 3.02 -17.78 -1.90
CA ASN A 122 3.68 -18.41 -3.03
C ASN A 122 3.33 -17.68 -4.34
N LYS A 123 4.35 -17.29 -5.10
CA LYS A 123 4.16 -16.64 -6.41
C LYS A 123 4.65 -17.54 -7.52
N LYS A 124 3.84 -17.71 -8.55
CA LYS A 124 4.15 -18.48 -9.76
C LYS A 124 3.80 -17.67 -11.00
N TYR A 125 4.48 -17.98 -12.10
CA TYR A 125 4.12 -17.48 -13.42
C TYR A 125 3.80 -18.68 -14.30
N VAL A 126 2.72 -18.57 -15.05
CA VAL A 126 2.29 -19.56 -16.04
C VAL A 126 2.25 -18.85 -17.38
N ASN A 127 2.78 -19.49 -18.42
CA ASN A 127 2.67 -18.98 -19.78
C ASN A 127 1.77 -19.93 -20.57
N GLU A 128 0.83 -19.36 -21.29
CA GLU A 128 -0.16 -20.09 -22.08
C GLU A 128 -0.14 -19.59 -23.52
N HIS A 129 -0.42 -20.49 -24.46
CA HIS A 129 -0.57 -20.10 -25.86
C HIS A 129 -1.89 -19.34 -26.02
N SER A 130 -1.84 -18.21 -26.73
CA SER A 130 -3.07 -17.52 -27.12
C SER A 130 -3.70 -18.18 -28.36
N GLU A 131 -4.90 -17.72 -28.74
CA GLU A 131 -5.55 -18.12 -30.00
C GLU A 131 -4.81 -17.64 -31.26
N LYS A 132 -3.83 -16.72 -31.11
CA LYS A 132 -3.05 -16.17 -32.22
C LYS A 132 -1.65 -16.79 -32.27
N PHE A 133 -1.23 -17.15 -33.48
CA PHE A 133 0.12 -17.65 -33.73
C PHE A 133 1.18 -16.63 -33.29
N GLY A 134 2.17 -17.10 -32.54
CA GLY A 134 3.28 -16.28 -32.06
C GLY A 134 2.96 -15.41 -30.82
N GLU A 135 1.72 -15.41 -30.32
CA GLU A 135 1.34 -14.68 -29.12
C GLU A 135 1.25 -15.63 -27.90
N MET A 136 1.89 -15.22 -26.80
CA MET A 136 1.86 -15.91 -25.52
C MET A 136 1.26 -15.00 -24.45
N ILE A 137 0.35 -15.58 -23.66
CA ILE A 137 -0.24 -14.94 -22.49
C ILE A 137 0.58 -15.35 -21.27
N SER A 138 1.02 -14.37 -20.47
CA SER A 138 1.71 -14.64 -19.22
C SER A 138 0.80 -14.30 -18.06
N ILE A 139 0.48 -15.27 -17.21
CA ILE A 139 -0.36 -15.12 -16.03
C ILE A 139 0.52 -15.16 -14.78
N ALA A 140 0.44 -14.11 -13.97
CA ALA A 140 0.99 -14.10 -12.63
C ALA A 140 -0.04 -14.65 -11.65
N ASN A 141 0.39 -15.57 -10.81
CA ASN A 141 -0.43 -16.20 -9.79
C ASN A 141 0.22 -16.02 -8.42
N ILE A 142 -0.55 -15.56 -7.45
CA ILE A 142 -0.20 -15.54 -6.03
C ILE A 142 -1.19 -16.44 -5.32
N TYR A 143 -0.67 -17.40 -4.55
CA TYR A 143 -1.43 -18.26 -3.67
C TYR A 143 -1.05 -17.91 -2.25
N LEU A 144 -2.03 -17.44 -1.48
CA LEU A 144 -1.91 -17.27 -0.05
C LEU A 144 -2.54 -18.47 0.65
N THR A 145 -1.96 -18.86 1.78
CA THR A 145 -2.53 -19.88 2.66
C THR A 145 -2.56 -19.35 4.08
N ASP A 146 -3.51 -19.82 4.87
CA ASP A 146 -3.43 -19.71 6.34
C ASP A 146 -2.27 -20.53 6.92
N THR A 147 -2.00 -20.30 8.20
CA THR A 147 -0.86 -20.89 8.91
C THR A 147 -0.97 -22.41 9.03
N ASP A 148 -2.19 -22.94 9.06
CA ASP A 148 -2.50 -24.38 9.05
C ASP A 148 -2.62 -24.98 7.64
N GLN A 149 -2.54 -24.15 6.59
CA GLN A 149 -2.63 -24.51 5.17
C GLN A 149 -3.96 -25.14 4.72
N THR A 150 -5.02 -24.93 5.49
CA THR A 150 -6.35 -25.47 5.18
C THR A 150 -7.10 -24.63 4.15
N ARG A 151 -6.90 -23.31 4.16
CA ARG A 151 -7.55 -22.37 3.24
C ARG A 151 -6.54 -21.78 2.27
N LYS A 152 -7.03 -21.48 1.06
CA LYS A 152 -6.24 -20.90 -0.02
C LYS A 152 -6.95 -19.66 -0.58
N TYR A 153 -6.20 -18.58 -0.72
CA TYR A 153 -6.64 -17.39 -1.43
C TYR A 153 -5.82 -17.26 -2.71
N HIS A 154 -6.49 -17.20 -3.85
CA HIS A 154 -5.85 -17.10 -5.15
C HIS A 154 -6.00 -15.70 -5.70
N ILE A 155 -4.89 -15.07 -6.05
CA ILE A 155 -4.83 -13.77 -6.73
C ILE A 155 -4.15 -14.01 -8.08
N SER A 156 -4.77 -13.56 -9.16
CA SER A 156 -4.19 -13.72 -10.49
C SER A 156 -4.47 -12.54 -11.39
N TRP A 157 -3.50 -12.25 -12.25
CA TRP A 157 -3.63 -11.25 -13.30
C TRP A 157 -2.79 -11.64 -14.51
N GLN A 158 -3.24 -11.25 -15.69
CA GLN A 158 -2.43 -11.28 -16.89
C GLN A 158 -1.34 -10.22 -16.75
N ARG A 159 -0.09 -10.60 -17.02
CA ARG A 159 1.09 -9.72 -17.02
C ARG A 159 1.46 -9.22 -18.42
N SER A 160 1.19 -10.04 -19.43
CA SER A 160 1.57 -9.82 -20.82
C SER A 160 0.56 -10.51 -21.74
N PRO A 161 0.19 -9.91 -22.89
CA PRO A 161 0.70 -8.64 -23.43
C PRO A 161 0.21 -7.39 -22.69
N ASN A 162 -0.97 -7.44 -22.07
CA ASN A 162 -1.54 -6.34 -21.29
C ASN A 162 -1.77 -6.76 -19.84
N GLN A 163 -1.74 -5.81 -18.91
CA GLN A 163 -2.11 -6.07 -17.53
C GLN A 163 -3.63 -6.15 -17.41
N ILE A 164 -4.15 -7.30 -16.99
CA ILE A 164 -5.60 -7.52 -16.85
C ILE A 164 -5.86 -8.26 -15.54
N PRO A 165 -6.68 -7.73 -14.62
CA PRO A 165 -7.06 -8.45 -13.41
C PRO A 165 -7.89 -9.69 -13.77
N ILE A 166 -7.65 -10.81 -13.09
CA ILE A 166 -8.38 -12.07 -13.33
C ILE A 166 -9.12 -12.50 -12.06
N THR A 167 -8.40 -12.68 -10.96
CA THR A 167 -8.99 -13.13 -9.68
C THR A 167 -8.46 -12.29 -8.53
N ASN A 168 -9.36 -11.85 -7.63
CA ASN A 168 -9.05 -11.18 -6.35
C ASN A 168 -8.04 -10.02 -6.45
N CYS A 169 -8.10 -9.28 -7.54
CA CYS A 169 -7.39 -8.04 -7.76
C CYS A 169 -8.20 -7.17 -8.74
N ILE A 170 -7.88 -5.88 -8.79
CA ILE A 170 -8.54 -4.91 -9.66
C ILE A 170 -7.51 -4.12 -10.44
N GLU A 171 -7.92 -3.56 -11.57
CA GLU A 171 -7.17 -2.50 -12.23
C GLU A 171 -7.55 -1.16 -11.60
N MET A 172 -6.55 -0.37 -11.22
CA MET A 172 -6.75 0.95 -10.65
C MET A 172 -5.91 1.98 -11.38
N ALA A 173 -6.56 3.03 -11.90
CA ALA A 173 -5.87 4.17 -12.47
C ALA A 173 -5.37 5.10 -11.35
N LEU A 174 -4.06 5.28 -11.25
CA LEU A 174 -3.35 6.05 -10.23
C LEU A 174 -2.54 7.18 -10.85
N TRP A 175 -2.51 8.33 -10.21
CA TRP A 175 -1.50 9.35 -10.43
C TRP A 175 -0.18 8.92 -9.82
N VAL A 176 0.88 8.91 -10.61
CA VAL A 176 2.20 8.46 -10.19
C VAL A 176 3.27 9.45 -10.62
N ASP A 177 4.18 9.73 -9.70
CA ASP A 177 5.36 10.53 -9.99
C ASP A 177 6.38 9.68 -10.75
N LYS A 178 6.71 10.11 -11.96
CA LYS A 178 7.73 9.48 -12.78
C LYS A 178 8.92 10.41 -12.97
N SER A 179 10.11 9.85 -12.81
CA SER A 179 11.35 10.46 -13.24
C SER A 179 11.70 9.91 -14.62
N TYR A 180 11.52 10.73 -15.66
CA TYR A 180 11.91 10.35 -17.03
C TYR A 180 13.40 10.66 -17.28
N LYS A 181 13.95 11.65 -16.56
CA LYS A 181 15.37 12.03 -16.58
C LYS A 181 15.78 12.53 -15.19
N PRO A 182 17.07 12.45 -14.82
CA PRO A 182 17.56 13.05 -13.58
C PRO A 182 17.14 14.53 -13.48
N GLY A 183 16.41 14.88 -12.42
CA GLY A 183 15.92 16.24 -12.17
C GLY A 183 14.56 16.60 -12.79
N GLU A 184 14.02 15.78 -13.69
CA GLU A 184 12.68 15.99 -14.29
C GLU A 184 11.67 15.03 -13.67
N ARG A 185 10.67 15.57 -12.95
CA ARG A 185 9.53 14.80 -12.44
C ARG A 185 8.27 15.24 -13.18
N THR A 186 7.48 14.28 -13.60
CA THR A 186 6.13 14.53 -14.10
C THR A 186 5.19 13.52 -13.50
N THR A 187 3.97 13.96 -13.22
CA THR A 187 2.92 13.09 -12.71
C THR A 187 2.09 12.61 -13.89
N ALA A 188 2.01 11.30 -14.05
CA ALA A 188 1.22 10.66 -15.10
C ALA A 188 0.16 9.77 -14.47
N ARG A 189 -0.94 9.55 -15.20
CA ARG A 189 -1.94 8.58 -14.80
C ARG A 189 -1.65 7.26 -15.48
N ASP A 190 -1.40 6.20 -14.71
CA ASP A 190 -1.27 4.83 -15.23
C ASP A 190 -2.19 3.87 -14.50
N ASN A 191 -2.41 2.71 -15.11
CA ASN A 191 -3.15 1.62 -14.51
C ASN A 191 -2.23 0.64 -13.80
N PHE A 192 -2.62 0.22 -12.60
CA PHE A 192 -1.91 -0.76 -11.79
C PHE A 192 -2.84 -1.88 -11.35
N ILE A 193 -2.30 -3.09 -11.22
CA ILE A 193 -2.99 -4.19 -10.54
C ILE A 193 -2.89 -3.96 -9.04
N MET A 194 -4.05 -3.88 -8.39
CA MET A 194 -4.17 -3.61 -6.96
C MET A 194 -4.90 -4.76 -6.26
N ILE A 195 -4.49 -5.04 -5.04
CA ILE A 195 -5.11 -6.03 -4.15
C ILE A 195 -5.69 -5.28 -2.96
N ASN A 196 -6.97 -5.52 -2.66
CA ASN A 196 -7.63 -4.96 -1.49
C ASN A 196 -7.14 -5.69 -0.23
N LEU A 197 -6.62 -4.94 0.73
CA LEU A 197 -6.09 -5.49 1.98
C LEU A 197 -7.20 -5.92 2.93
N ASN A 198 -8.39 -5.35 2.83
CA ASN A 198 -9.54 -5.74 3.66
C ASN A 198 -9.99 -7.17 3.34
N ASP A 199 -9.99 -7.55 2.05
CA ASP A 199 -10.30 -8.92 1.61
C ASP A 199 -9.30 -9.93 2.19
N LEU A 200 -8.03 -9.51 2.40
CA LEU A 200 -7.04 -10.36 3.05
C LEU A 200 -7.29 -10.52 4.54
N VAL A 201 -7.66 -9.45 5.25
CA VAL A 201 -8.05 -9.52 6.67
C VAL A 201 -9.21 -10.49 6.85
N GLU A 202 -10.24 -10.38 6.00
CA GLU A 202 -11.39 -11.28 5.99
C GLU A 202 -10.98 -12.72 5.65
N PHE A 203 -10.18 -12.93 4.59
CA PHE A 203 -9.69 -14.27 4.23
C PHE A 203 -9.00 -14.96 5.39
N TYR A 204 -8.10 -14.27 6.09
CA TYR A 204 -7.41 -14.86 7.24
C TYR A 204 -8.31 -15.05 8.46
N ASN A 205 -9.53 -14.48 8.47
CA ASN A 205 -10.39 -14.38 9.65
C ASN A 205 -9.57 -13.89 10.87
N SER A 206 -8.76 -12.87 10.62
CA SER A 206 -7.79 -12.36 11.57
C SER A 206 -8.44 -11.27 12.42
N ASN A 207 -8.11 -11.23 13.71
CA ASN A 207 -8.46 -10.10 14.59
C ASN A 207 -7.57 -8.86 14.31
N VAL A 208 -6.75 -8.90 13.25
CA VAL A 208 -5.91 -7.77 12.85
C VAL A 208 -6.76 -6.65 12.26
N LYS A 209 -6.69 -5.47 12.86
CA LYS A 209 -7.17 -4.22 12.26
C LYS A 209 -6.02 -3.51 11.55
N LEU A 210 -6.28 -3.05 10.33
CA LEU A 210 -5.36 -2.19 9.59
C LEU A 210 -5.69 -0.73 9.82
N ASP A 211 -4.68 0.07 10.12
CA ASP A 211 -4.83 1.52 10.32
C ASP A 211 -3.67 2.29 9.69
N TYR A 212 -3.98 3.19 8.77
CA TYR A 212 -2.98 4.00 8.08
C TYR A 212 -2.94 5.41 8.68
N VAL A 213 -1.76 5.81 9.16
CA VAL A 213 -1.50 7.14 9.69
C VAL A 213 -0.62 7.90 8.72
N GLU A 214 -1.19 8.93 8.08
CA GLU A 214 -0.54 9.69 7.01
C GLU A 214 0.66 10.51 7.50
N GLU A 215 0.54 11.14 8.67
CA GLU A 215 1.60 11.96 9.27
C GLU A 215 2.90 11.16 9.49
N ASP A 216 2.77 9.96 10.06
CA ASP A 216 3.90 9.08 10.36
C ASP A 216 4.35 8.25 9.14
N LYS A 217 3.53 8.20 8.09
CA LYS A 217 3.67 7.27 6.97
C LYS A 217 3.79 5.83 7.45
N VAL A 218 2.87 5.42 8.31
CA VAL A 218 2.83 4.08 8.92
C VAL A 218 1.53 3.38 8.58
N LEU A 219 1.63 2.10 8.23
CA LEU A 219 0.51 1.16 8.29
C LEU A 219 0.65 0.30 9.54
N TYR A 220 -0.26 0.50 10.48
CA TYR A 220 -0.38 -0.31 11.69
C TYR A 220 -1.20 -1.58 11.42
N PHE A 221 -0.71 -2.69 11.97
CA PHE A 221 -1.40 -3.96 12.14
C PHE A 221 -1.69 -4.08 13.62
N ILE A 222 -2.92 -3.82 14.04
CA ILE A 222 -3.33 -3.80 15.44
C ILE A 222 -3.95 -5.17 15.75
N VAL A 223 -3.32 -5.91 16.67
CA VAL A 223 -3.81 -7.21 17.15
C VAL A 223 -4.34 -7.01 18.56
N ASP A 224 -5.64 -7.25 18.73
CA ASP A 224 -6.32 -7.33 20.03
C ASP A 224 -6.02 -8.66 20.75
#